data_AF-A0A7C5UQJ6-F1
#
_entry.id   AF-A0A7C5UQJ6-F1
#
_cell.length_a   1.000
_cell.length_b   1.000
_cell.length_c   1.000
_cell.angle_alpha   90.00
_cell.angle_beta   90.00
_cell.angle_gamma   90.00
#
_symmetry.space_group_name_H-M   'P 1'
#
loop_
_entity.id
_entity.type
_entity.pdbx_description
1 polymer ?
#
loop_
_entity_poly.entity_id
_entity_poly.type
_entity_poly.pdbx_seq_one_letter_code
_entity_poly.pdbx_strand_id
1 'polypeptide(L)' 'MARETVCPVCNAYIPLESDDRVGNYVYCSYCGCQLRIKTDPKDKDKEVEVEEDWGDGE' A
#
# COMPACT_ATOMS: atom_id res chain seq x y z
N MET A 1 14.35 4.07 6.67
CA MET A 1 13.83 5.14 5.80
C MET A 1 12.35 4.84 5.64
N ALA A 2 11.47 5.70 6.12
CA ALA A 2 10.05 5.57 5.85
C ALA A 2 9.87 5.60 4.33
N ARG A 3 9.17 4.61 3.78
CA ARG A 3 8.79 4.60 2.36
C ARG A 3 7.33 5.01 2.29
N GLU A 4 6.93 5.59 1.17
CA GLU A 4 5.57 6.04 0.97
C GLU A 4 5.02 5.47 -0.34
N THR A 5 3.73 5.24 -0.38
CA THR A 5 2.98 4.81 -1.57
C THR A 5 1.76 5.70 -1.74
N VAL A 6 1.21 5.74 -2.95
CA VAL A 6 0.02 6.54 -3.24
C VAL A 6 -1.20 5.63 -3.19
N CYS A 7 -2.19 6.06 -2.42
CA CYS A 7 -3.49 5.40 -2.36
C CYS A 7 -4.23 5.51 -3.71
N PRO A 8 -4.59 4.41 -4.37
CA PRO A 8 -5.37 4.47 -5.62
C PRO A 8 -6.80 4.98 -5.42
N VAL A 9 -7.35 4.92 -4.19
CA VAL A 9 -8.73 5.35 -3.88
C VAL A 9 -8.86 6.87 -3.79
N CYS A 10 -7.95 7.48 -3.03
CA CYS A 10 -8.07 8.87 -2.60
C CYS A 10 -6.84 9.72 -2.96
N ASN A 11 -5.86 9.12 -3.63
CA ASN A 11 -4.61 9.75 -4.06
C ASN A 11 -3.79 10.37 -2.91
N ALA A 12 -4.00 9.93 -1.68
CA ALA A 12 -3.20 10.33 -0.53
C ALA A 12 -1.90 9.53 -0.42
N TYR A 13 -0.83 10.15 0.09
CA TYR A 13 0.44 9.49 0.39
C TYR A 13 0.35 8.73 1.71
N ILE A 14 0.53 7.41 1.65
CA ILE A 14 0.46 6.50 2.79
C ILE A 14 1.88 6.11 3.20
N PRO A 15 2.26 6.31 4.48
CA PRO A 15 3.54 5.82 4.98
C PRO A 15 3.52 4.30 5.12
N LEU A 16 4.59 3.65 4.68
CA LEU A 16 4.85 2.22 4.81
C LEU A 16 5.88 1.96 5.92
N GLU A 17 5.68 0.88 6.65
CA GLU A 17 6.58 0.42 7.69
C GLU A 17 7.78 -0.33 7.11
N SER A 18 8.85 -0.43 7.89
CA SER A 18 10.09 -1.03 7.40
C SER A 18 10.02 -2.57 7.24
N ASP A 19 9.00 -3.21 7.81
CA ASP A 19 8.75 -4.65 7.65
C ASP A 19 7.68 -4.98 6.61
N ASP A 20 7.05 -3.98 5.97
CA ASP A 20 6.13 -4.20 4.86
C ASP A 20 6.80 -4.91 3.69
N ARG A 21 6.06 -5.81 3.04
CA ARG A 21 6.51 -6.67 1.93
C ARG A 21 5.39 -6.93 0.95
N VAL A 22 5.74 -7.46 -0.23
CA VAL A 22 4.74 -7.93 -1.21
C VAL A 22 3.76 -8.89 -0.55
N GLY A 23 2.47 -8.66 -0.82
CA GLY A 23 1.37 -9.45 -0.29
C GLY A 23 0.91 -9.05 1.10
N ASN A 24 1.61 -8.13 1.79
CA ASN A 24 1.13 -7.56 3.04
C ASN A 24 -0.04 -6.61 2.78
N TYR A 25 -0.89 -6.44 3.80
CA TYR A 25 -2.03 -5.53 3.75
C TYR A 25 -1.75 -4.30 4.60
N VAL A 26 -2.02 -3.13 4.04
CA VAL A 26 -1.92 -1.83 4.71
C VAL A 26 -3.24 -1.10 4.61
N TYR A 27 -3.56 -0.26 5.60
CA TYR A 27 -4.78 0.53 5.60
C TYR A 27 -4.44 1.99 5.32
N CYS A 28 -5.17 2.61 4.40
CA CYS A 28 -5.02 4.04 4.17
C CYS A 28 -5.52 4.81 5.40
N SER A 29 -4.65 5.58 6.06
CA SER A 29 -5.05 6.41 7.21
C SER A 29 -5.97 7.58 6.85
N TYR A 30 -6.19 7.84 5.56
CA TYR A 30 -7.04 8.93 5.07
C TYR A 30 -8.46 8.45 4.71
N CYS A 31 -8.58 7.47 3.82
CA CYS A 31 -9.90 6.95 3.40
C CYS A 31 -10.34 5.69 4.14
N GLY A 32 -9.42 5.01 4.85
CA GLY A 32 -9.70 3.75 5.55
C GLY A 32 -9.73 2.50 4.66
N CYS A 33 -9.46 2.62 3.36
CA CYS A 33 -9.47 1.47 2.46
C CYS A 33 -8.30 0.51 2.74
N GLN A 34 -8.57 -0.79 2.65
CA GLN A 34 -7.58 -1.85 2.76
C GLN A 34 -6.87 -2.01 1.41
N LEU A 35 -5.54 -1.92 1.44
CA LEU A 35 -4.70 -1.97 0.26
C LEU A 35 -3.71 -3.12 0.40
N ARG A 36 -3.45 -3.81 -0.71
CA ARG A 36 -2.49 -4.90 -0.79
C ARG A 36 -1.24 -4.47 -1.54
N ILE A 37 -0.08 -4.70 -0.94
CA ILE A 37 1.22 -4.36 -1.55
C ILE A 37 1.53 -5.32 -2.70
N LYS A 38 1.74 -4.78 -3.91
CA LYS A 38 2.05 -5.55 -5.13
C LYS A 38 3.54 -5.61 -5.43
N THR A 39 4.29 -4.55 -5.14
CA THR A 39 5.74 -4.49 -5.38
C THR A 39 6.51 -4.39 -4.08
N ASP A 40 7.74 -4.93 -4.07
CA ASP A 40 8.50 -5.03 -2.84
C ASP A 40 9.01 -3.64 -2.45
N PRO A 41 8.65 -3.12 -1.27
CA PRO A 41 9.10 -1.80 -0.88
C PRO A 41 10.61 -1.77 -0.73
N LYS A 42 11.33 -2.89 -0.53
CA LYS A 42 12.80 -2.91 -0.42
C LYS A 42 13.52 -2.65 -1.72
N ASP A 43 12.86 -2.88 -2.85
CA ASP A 43 13.39 -2.56 -4.17
C ASP A 43 13.51 -1.04 -4.30
N LYS A 44 14.72 -0.54 -4.61
CA LYS A 44 14.98 0.91 -4.75
C LYS A 44 14.76 1.39 -6.17
N ASP A 45 14.71 0.46 -7.12
CA ASP A 45 14.58 0.71 -8.55
C ASP A 45 13.10 0.76 -8.97
N LYS A 46 12.18 0.41 -8.06
CA LYS A 46 10.72 0.39 -8.30
C LYS A 46 9.96 1.23 -7.28
N GLU A 47 8.91 1.88 -7.75
CA GLU A 47 7.91 2.51 -6.90
C GLU A 47 7.02 1.43 -6.25
N VAL A 48 6.52 1.74 -5.05
CA VAL A 48 5.63 0.81 -4.34
C VAL A 48 4.22 0.96 -4.86
N GLU A 49 3.71 -0.10 -5.47
CA GLU A 49 2.36 -0.19 -6.00
C GLU A 49 1.48 -0.93 -5.00
N VAL A 50 0.29 -0.40 -4.78
CA VAL A 50 -0.73 -0.99 -3.93
C VAL A 50 -2.06 -1.05 -4.67
N GLU A 51 -2.81 -2.12 -4.42
CA GLU A 51 -4.13 -2.36 -5.03
C GLU A 51 -5.19 -2.41 -3.94
N GLU A 52 -6.39 -1.90 -4.22
CA GLU A 52 -7.51 -1.99 -3.29
C GLU A 52 -8.00 -3.43 -3.20
N ASP A 53 -7.98 -4.00 -2.00
CA ASP A 53 -8.54 -5.33 -1.73
C ASP A 53 -9.87 -5.11 -1.02
N TRP A 54 -10.89 -4.72 -1.80
CA TRP A 54 -12.27 -4.81 -1.34
C TRP A 54 -12.63 -6.28 -1.46
N GLY A 55 -12.62 -6.99 -0.33
CA GLY A 55 -13.17 -8.34 -0.27
C GLY A 55 -14.53 -8.32 -0.96
N ASP A 56 -14.61 -8.95 -2.13
CA ASP A 56 -15.81 -9.02 -2.95
C ASP A 56 -16.90 -9.59 -2.05
N GLY A 57 -17.84 -8.73 -1.69
CA GLY A 57 -18.86 -9.06 -0.71
C GLY A 57 -19.81 -10.08 -1.30
N GLU A 58 -19.64 -11.34 -0.92
CA GLU A 58 -20.68 -12.36 -0.90
C GLU A 58 -20.68 -13.14 0.42
#